data_AF-A0A9E8ZCT6-F1
#
_entry.id   AF-A0A9E8ZCT6-F1
#
_cell.length_a   1.000
_cell.length_b   1.000
_cell.length_c   1.000
_cell.angle_alpha   90.00
_cell.angle_beta   90.00
_cell.angle_gamma   90.00
#
_symmetry.space_group_name_H-M   'P 1'
#
loop_
_entity.id
_entity.type
_entity.pdbx_description
1 polymer ?
#
loop_
_entity_poly.entity_id
_entity_poly.type
_entity_poly.pdbx_seq_one_letter_code
_entity_poly.pdbx_strand_id
1 'polypeptide(L)'
;MNARIKLLSFTVWLTVWLLAIGAALVILGIFNQQLGWDIFSPQVETVLYGVFFSCLLLSIFGVATTFVLGIKRIVEAVESLHQRGQIDPSLVTSRSQRLTYVGYMFGLLLSFSALIGVLALADYRVQTHRSQVFKQIAAEQTQKFTSQIIPPLNQIDTSVSNIVPRPLPELLTALGSLSFVQNITLYVPNPQDEALLWRHSNFQVNANGEPVFERFLAAREFEEAIAQALEGNSSGLQSLNQRNNFTWYHLIEAGDRPLAVLKIDGNPQENFRDYTAEPPYQLN
;
A
#
# COMPACT_ATOMS: atom_id res chain seq x y z
N MET A 1 15.62 -44.26 24.50
CA MET A 1 14.28 -43.62 24.37
C MET A 1 14.34 -42.11 24.12
N ASN A 2 15.22 -41.36 24.80
CA ASN A 2 15.29 -39.89 24.71
C ASN A 2 15.71 -39.30 23.35
N ALA A 3 16.54 -39.99 22.56
CA ALA A 3 16.98 -39.48 21.25
C ALA A 3 15.86 -39.48 20.20
N ARG A 4 15.02 -40.53 20.15
CA ARG A 4 13.89 -40.62 19.20
C ARG A 4 12.80 -39.59 19.51
N ILE A 5 12.52 -39.32 20.79
CA ILE A 5 11.55 -38.30 21.21
C ILE A 5 12.08 -36.89 20.90
N LYS A 6 13.38 -36.63 21.11
CA LYS A 6 14.02 -35.35 20.72
C LYS A 6 14.01 -35.14 19.20
N LEU A 7 14.28 -36.18 18.42
CA LEU A 7 14.25 -36.12 16.96
C LEU A 7 12.83 -35.86 16.45
N LEU A 8 11.83 -36.56 16.99
CA LEU A 8 10.42 -36.33 16.66
C LEU A 8 9.97 -34.90 17.02
N SER A 9 10.36 -34.41 18.20
CA SER A 9 10.06 -33.03 18.64
C SER A 9 10.75 -31.98 17.75
N PHE A 10 11.98 -32.25 17.31
CA PHE A 10 12.70 -31.37 16.40
C PHE A 10 12.05 -31.35 15.01
N THR A 11 11.66 -32.52 14.48
CA THR A 11 10.95 -32.60 13.20
C THR A 11 9.63 -31.84 13.27
N VAL A 12 8.83 -32.01 14.33
CA VAL A 12 7.58 -31.26 14.51
C VAL A 12 7.84 -29.75 14.56
N TRP A 13 8.84 -29.31 15.32
CA TRP A 13 9.18 -27.88 15.44
C TRP A 13 9.67 -27.29 14.11
N LEU A 14 10.52 -28.02 13.38
CA LEU A 14 11.01 -27.64 12.05
C LEU A 14 9.84 -27.54 11.05
N THR A 15 8.89 -28.48 11.10
CA THR A 15 7.73 -28.50 10.21
C THR A 15 6.81 -27.32 10.49
N VAL A 16 6.58 -26.98 11.76
CA VAL A 16 5.79 -25.79 12.15
C VAL A 16 6.46 -24.50 11.67
N TRP A 17 7.78 -24.38 11.78
CA TRP A 17 8.52 -23.23 11.27
C TRP A 17 8.47 -23.11 9.75
N LEU A 18 8.65 -24.22 9.03
CA LEU A 18 8.50 -24.25 7.57
C LEU A 18 7.08 -23.86 7.15
N LEU A 19 6.06 -24.31 7.88
CA LEU A 19 4.68 -23.93 7.62
C LEU A 19 4.43 -22.45 7.88
N ALA A 20 4.97 -21.91 8.97
CA ALA A 20 4.83 -20.50 9.32
C ALA A 20 5.52 -19.59 8.28
N ILE A 21 6.72 -19.97 7.83
CA ILE A 21 7.43 -19.27 6.76
C ILE A 21 6.66 -19.38 5.44
N GLY A 22 6.19 -20.58 5.09
CA GLY A 22 5.37 -20.80 3.89
C GLY A 22 4.07 -19.98 3.90
N ALA A 23 3.37 -19.93 5.03
CA ALA A 23 2.17 -19.13 5.21
C ALA A 23 2.47 -17.62 5.11
N ALA A 24 3.57 -17.14 5.71
CA ALA A 24 4.00 -15.76 5.61
C ALA A 24 4.30 -15.34 4.16
N LEU A 25 5.03 -16.19 3.44
CA LEU A 25 5.38 -15.99 2.03
C LEU A 25 4.15 -16.00 1.11
N VAL A 26 3.11 -16.73 1.47
CA VAL A 26 1.85 -16.79 0.72
C VAL A 26 0.93 -15.64 1.02
N ILE A 27 0.87 -15.21 2.27
CA ILE A 27 0.18 -13.97 2.59
C ILE A 27 0.84 -12.82 1.82
N LEU A 28 2.17 -12.78 1.75
CA LEU A 28 2.91 -11.84 0.89
C LEU A 28 2.57 -11.99 -0.60
N GLY A 29 2.47 -13.21 -1.13
CA GLY A 29 2.13 -13.47 -2.54
C GLY A 29 0.66 -13.20 -2.91
N ILE A 30 -0.28 -13.53 -2.03
CA ILE A 30 -1.71 -13.22 -2.21
C ILE A 30 -1.93 -11.71 -2.13
N PHE A 31 -1.24 -11.03 -1.21
CA PHE A 31 -1.25 -9.57 -1.18
C PHE A 31 -0.56 -8.96 -2.42
N ASN A 32 0.46 -9.62 -2.98
CA ASN A 32 1.03 -9.27 -4.30
C ASN A 32 -0.07 -9.23 -5.38
N GLN A 33 -0.85 -10.29 -5.50
CA GLN A 33 -1.85 -10.41 -6.56
C GLN A 33 -3.15 -9.63 -6.30
N GLN A 34 -3.65 -9.58 -5.06
CA GLN A 34 -4.91 -8.89 -4.72
C GLN A 34 -4.75 -7.38 -4.48
N LEU A 35 -3.56 -6.92 -4.05
CA LEU A 35 -3.29 -5.50 -3.82
C LEU A 35 -2.45 -4.85 -4.93
N GLY A 36 -2.17 -5.59 -6.01
CA GLY A 36 -1.30 -5.16 -7.09
C GLY A 36 0.11 -4.80 -6.60
N TRP A 37 0.57 -5.48 -5.53
CA TRP A 37 1.95 -5.32 -5.11
C TRP A 37 2.83 -6.05 -6.11
N ASP A 38 3.94 -5.43 -6.46
CA ASP A 38 4.78 -5.83 -7.58
C ASP A 38 6.18 -6.14 -7.06
N ILE A 39 6.23 -7.04 -6.06
CA ILE A 39 7.42 -7.31 -5.23
C ILE A 39 8.26 -8.45 -5.82
N PHE A 40 7.61 -9.42 -6.47
CA PHE A 40 8.24 -10.64 -6.95
C PHE A 40 8.10 -10.76 -8.47
N SER A 41 9.17 -11.23 -9.13
CA SER A 41 9.08 -11.58 -10.55
C SER A 41 8.12 -12.78 -10.74
N PRO A 42 7.53 -12.98 -11.93
CA PRO A 42 6.54 -14.05 -12.18
C PRO A 42 7.11 -15.44 -11.92
N GLN A 43 8.42 -15.59 -12.12
CA GLN A 43 9.17 -16.83 -11.88
C GLN A 43 9.30 -17.10 -10.38
N VAL A 44 9.54 -16.05 -9.57
CA VAL A 44 9.62 -16.15 -8.10
C VAL A 44 8.23 -16.40 -7.49
N GLU A 45 7.19 -15.77 -8.05
CA GLU A 45 5.80 -16.00 -7.64
C GLU A 45 5.36 -17.46 -7.87
N THR A 46 5.71 -18.04 -9.02
CA THR A 46 5.43 -19.45 -9.32
C THR A 46 6.14 -20.40 -8.33
N VAL A 47 7.40 -20.09 -7.98
CA VAL A 47 8.16 -20.86 -6.99
C VAL A 47 7.55 -20.73 -5.60
N LEU A 48 7.12 -19.52 -5.20
CA LEU A 48 6.44 -19.26 -3.93
C LEU A 48 5.13 -20.05 -3.81
N TYR A 49 4.32 -20.08 -4.88
CA TYR A 49 3.12 -20.93 -4.92
C TYR A 49 3.46 -22.43 -4.86
N GLY A 50 4.53 -22.89 -5.50
CA GLY A 50 4.98 -24.28 -5.40
C GLY A 50 5.40 -24.68 -3.98
N VAL A 51 6.15 -23.80 -3.29
CA VAL A 51 6.55 -24.00 -1.89
C VAL A 51 5.33 -24.00 -0.97
N PHE A 52 4.34 -23.16 -1.25
CA PHE A 52 3.09 -23.12 -0.50
C PHE A 52 2.29 -24.41 -0.56
N PHE A 53 1.98 -24.90 -1.77
CA PHE A 53 1.20 -26.12 -1.92
C PHE A 53 1.92 -27.33 -1.31
N SER A 54 3.25 -27.34 -1.38
CA SER A 54 4.09 -28.34 -0.71
C SER A 54 3.95 -28.27 0.82
N CYS A 55 3.99 -27.07 1.40
CA CYS A 55 3.77 -26.87 2.84
C CYS A 55 2.35 -27.24 3.25
N LEU A 56 1.34 -26.86 2.46
CA LEU A 56 -0.07 -27.15 2.72
C LEU A 56 -0.32 -28.67 2.77
N LEU A 57 0.21 -29.41 1.80
CA LEU A 57 0.18 -30.87 1.78
C LEU A 57 0.90 -31.48 3.00
N LEU A 58 2.03 -30.92 3.41
CA LEU A 58 2.76 -31.33 4.62
C LEU A 58 1.97 -31.07 5.91
N SER A 59 1.24 -29.95 6.02
CA SER A 59 0.34 -29.70 7.15
C SER A 59 -0.84 -30.65 7.20
N ILE A 60 -1.47 -30.96 6.05
CA ILE A 60 -2.56 -31.94 5.99
C ILE A 60 -2.04 -33.31 6.46
N PHE A 61 -0.85 -33.70 6.02
CA PHE A 61 -0.20 -34.93 6.46
C PHE A 61 0.14 -34.91 7.98
N GLY A 62 0.61 -33.78 8.49
CA GLY A 62 0.90 -33.56 9.92
C GLY A 62 -0.36 -33.62 10.81
N VAL A 63 -1.46 -33.00 10.38
CA VAL A 63 -2.75 -33.06 11.09
C VAL A 63 -3.30 -34.48 11.06
N ALA A 64 -3.26 -35.15 9.91
CA ALA A 64 -3.70 -36.54 9.78
C ALA A 64 -2.89 -37.50 10.68
N THR A 65 -1.57 -37.35 10.73
CA THR A 65 -0.72 -38.16 11.62
C THR A 65 -0.97 -37.86 13.10
N THR A 66 -1.24 -36.61 13.47
CA THR A 66 -1.61 -36.23 14.84
C THR A 66 -2.98 -36.81 15.23
N PHE A 67 -3.94 -36.84 14.30
CA PHE A 67 -5.26 -37.45 14.51
C PHE A 67 -5.15 -38.97 14.70
N VAL A 68 -4.35 -39.64 13.87
CA VAL A 68 -4.10 -41.09 13.98
C VAL A 68 -3.37 -41.45 15.28
N LEU A 69 -2.35 -40.66 15.69
CA LEU A 69 -1.68 -40.87 16.98
C LEU A 69 -2.61 -40.55 18.16
N GLY A 70 -3.44 -39.51 18.04
CA GLY A 70 -4.43 -39.12 19.05
C GLY A 70 -5.48 -40.21 19.28
N ILE A 71 -6.04 -40.76 18.19
CA ILE A 71 -6.98 -41.88 18.25
C ILE A 71 -6.32 -43.11 18.87
N LYS A 72 -5.08 -43.47 18.48
CA LYS A 72 -4.36 -44.59 19.11
C LYS A 72 -4.19 -44.41 20.61
N ARG A 73 -3.78 -43.22 21.06
CA ARG A 73 -3.64 -42.94 22.50
C ARG A 73 -4.96 -42.92 23.25
N ILE A 74 -6.04 -42.46 22.63
CA ILE A 74 -7.38 -42.50 23.23
C ILE A 74 -7.87 -43.94 23.33
N VAL A 75 -7.67 -44.77 22.31
CA VAL A 75 -8.01 -46.19 22.34
C VAL A 75 -7.21 -46.93 23.41
N GLU A 76 -5.89 -46.71 23.51
CA GLU A 76 -5.05 -47.28 24.57
C GLU A 76 -5.47 -46.78 25.97
N ALA A 77 -5.86 -45.52 26.11
CA ALA A 77 -6.37 -44.95 27.36
C ALA A 77 -7.75 -45.52 27.75
N VAL A 78 -8.64 -45.72 26.77
CA VAL A 78 -9.96 -46.33 26.98
C VAL A 78 -9.83 -47.82 27.32
N GLU A 79 -8.93 -48.53 26.65
CA GLU A 79 -8.64 -49.95 26.90
C GLU A 79 -8.02 -50.16 28.29
N SER A 80 -7.13 -49.26 28.72
CA SER A 80 -6.57 -49.28 30.09
C SER A 80 -7.58 -48.87 31.18
N LEU A 81 -8.52 -47.96 30.89
CA LEU A 81 -9.64 -47.62 31.77
C LEU A 81 -10.62 -48.80 31.91
N HIS A 82 -10.92 -49.50 30.80
CA HIS A 82 -11.81 -50.67 30.79
C HIS A 82 -11.21 -51.85 31.58
N GLN A 83 -9.88 -51.99 31.56
CA GLN A 83 -9.18 -53.04 32.31
C GLN A 83 -8.99 -52.73 33.81
N ARG A 84 -9.08 -51.47 34.27
CA ARG A 84 -8.72 -51.11 35.65
C ARG A 84 -9.79 -50.42 36.50
N GLY A 85 -10.95 -50.02 35.95
CA GLY A 85 -12.14 -49.65 36.72
C GLY A 85 -11.97 -48.52 37.77
N GLN A 86 -10.85 -47.80 37.76
CA GLN A 86 -10.58 -46.67 38.62
C GLN A 86 -10.04 -45.53 37.75
N ILE A 87 -10.58 -44.33 37.96
CA ILE A 87 -10.05 -43.11 37.33
C ILE A 87 -8.69 -42.85 37.97
N ASP A 88 -7.64 -43.09 37.19
CA ASP A 88 -6.26 -42.90 37.63
C ASP A 88 -6.03 -41.40 37.94
N PRO A 89 -5.58 -41.02 39.15
CA PRO A 89 -5.31 -39.62 39.52
C PRO A 89 -4.28 -38.92 38.63
N SER A 90 -3.58 -39.67 37.76
CA SER A 90 -2.73 -39.17 36.68
C SER A 90 -3.49 -38.38 35.59
N LEU A 91 -4.82 -38.47 35.53
CA LEU A 91 -5.68 -37.72 34.60
C LEU A 91 -5.97 -36.27 35.05
N VAL A 92 -5.64 -35.90 36.29
CA VAL A 92 -5.72 -34.51 36.77
C VAL A 92 -4.48 -33.75 36.28
N THR A 93 -4.64 -32.99 35.19
CA THR A 93 -3.56 -32.20 34.59
C THR A 93 -2.85 -31.33 35.65
N SER A 94 -1.55 -31.54 35.80
CA SER A 94 -0.75 -30.86 36.82
C SER A 94 -0.67 -29.36 36.54
N ARG A 95 -0.48 -28.54 37.60
CA ARG A 95 -0.32 -27.07 37.48
C ARG A 95 0.81 -26.69 36.51
N SER A 96 1.85 -27.52 36.41
CA SER A 96 2.94 -27.31 35.46
C SER A 96 2.51 -27.48 34.00
N GLN A 97 1.67 -28.47 33.67
CA GLN A 97 1.13 -28.66 32.31
C GLN A 97 0.23 -27.49 31.88
N ARG A 98 -0.54 -26.89 32.81
CA ARG A 98 -1.33 -25.68 32.52
C ARG A 98 -0.45 -24.47 32.22
N LEU A 99 0.64 -24.28 32.97
CA LEU A 99 1.63 -23.23 32.70
C LEU A 99 2.34 -23.44 31.36
N THR A 100 2.67 -24.69 31.00
CA THR A 100 3.25 -24.99 29.69
C THR A 100 2.26 -24.67 28.56
N TYR A 101 0.97 -24.99 28.73
CA TYR A 101 -0.07 -24.65 27.75
C TYR A 101 -0.24 -23.13 27.59
N VAL A 102 -0.25 -22.37 28.68
CA VAL A 102 -0.25 -20.89 28.64
C VAL A 102 1.00 -20.36 27.95
N GLY A 103 2.17 -20.95 28.21
CA GLY A 103 3.42 -20.64 27.50
C GLY A 103 3.34 -20.90 25.99
N TYR A 104 2.72 -22.01 25.57
CA TYR A 104 2.47 -22.30 24.16
C TYR A 104 1.49 -21.31 23.52
N MET A 105 0.40 -20.95 24.20
CA MET A 105 -0.57 -19.95 23.72
C MET A 105 0.07 -18.57 23.60
N PHE A 106 0.90 -18.18 24.57
CA PHE A 106 1.66 -16.92 24.51
C PHE A 106 2.70 -16.94 23.39
N GLY A 107 3.39 -18.06 23.20
CA GLY A 107 4.32 -18.25 22.07
C GLY A 107 3.62 -18.17 20.70
N LEU A 108 2.40 -18.68 20.59
CA LEU A 108 1.58 -18.53 19.38
C LEU A 108 1.16 -17.08 19.16
N LEU A 109 0.69 -16.38 20.19
CA LEU A 109 0.33 -14.97 20.10
C LEU A 109 1.51 -14.09 19.69
N LEU A 110 2.69 -14.33 20.26
CA LEU A 110 3.92 -13.63 19.87
C LEU A 110 4.30 -13.94 18.42
N SER A 111 4.18 -15.20 17.99
CA SER A 111 4.44 -15.59 16.59
C SER A 111 3.50 -14.88 15.62
N PHE A 112 2.19 -14.81 15.91
CA PHE A 112 1.23 -14.07 15.09
C PHE A 112 1.49 -12.56 15.10
N SER A 113 1.82 -12.00 16.26
CA SER A 113 2.13 -10.57 16.38
C SER A 113 3.38 -10.21 15.56
N ALA A 114 4.41 -11.04 15.64
CA ALA A 114 5.62 -10.88 14.84
C ALA A 114 5.32 -11.00 13.33
N LEU A 115 4.50 -11.96 12.94
CA LEU A 115 4.08 -12.14 11.55
C LEU A 115 3.32 -10.91 11.02
N ILE A 116 2.34 -10.41 11.77
CA ILE A 116 1.60 -9.19 11.41
C ILE A 116 2.54 -8.00 11.29
N GLY A 117 3.49 -7.85 12.22
CA GLY A 117 4.50 -6.78 12.17
C GLY A 117 5.38 -6.85 10.94
N VAL A 118 5.84 -8.04 10.55
CA VAL A 118 6.63 -8.25 9.33
C VAL A 118 5.82 -7.92 8.08
N LEU A 119 4.56 -8.35 8.03
CA LEU A 119 3.66 -8.06 6.90
C LEU A 119 3.37 -6.55 6.78
N ALA A 120 3.14 -5.86 7.90
CA ALA A 120 2.94 -4.41 7.92
C ALA A 120 4.19 -3.64 7.47
N LEU A 121 5.39 -4.12 7.83
CA LEU A 121 6.65 -3.52 7.40
C LEU A 121 6.89 -3.73 5.90
N ALA A 122 6.54 -4.91 5.38
CA ALA A 122 6.58 -5.20 3.96
C ALA A 122 5.60 -4.31 3.19
N ASP A 123 4.34 -4.23 3.62
CA ASP A 123 3.32 -3.33 3.04
C ASP A 123 3.81 -1.88 3.02
N TYR A 124 4.32 -1.37 4.14
CA TYR A 124 4.85 -0.02 4.23
C TYR A 124 5.98 0.25 3.22
N ARG A 125 6.93 -0.69 3.09
CA ARG A 125 8.04 -0.60 2.13
C ARG A 125 7.53 -0.57 0.69
N VAL A 126 6.54 -1.39 0.39
CA VAL A 126 5.93 -1.50 -0.94
C VAL A 126 5.19 -0.23 -1.29
N GLN A 127 4.32 0.27 -0.41
CA GLN A 127 3.62 1.53 -0.63
C GLN A 127 4.62 2.68 -0.82
N THR A 128 5.71 2.70 -0.03
CA THR A 128 6.78 3.69 -0.19
C THR A 128 7.36 3.63 -1.61
N HIS A 129 7.72 2.43 -2.08
CA HIS A 129 8.26 2.28 -3.42
C HIS A 129 7.25 2.64 -4.52
N ARG A 130 6.01 2.17 -4.42
CA ARG A 130 4.95 2.47 -5.41
C ARG A 130 4.64 3.97 -5.47
N SER A 131 4.59 4.65 -4.33
CA SER A 131 4.38 6.10 -4.27
C SER A 131 5.54 6.87 -4.90
N GLN A 132 6.79 6.40 -4.74
CA GLN A 132 7.96 7.00 -5.39
C GLN A 132 7.92 6.82 -6.90
N VAL A 133 7.62 5.61 -7.39
CA VAL A 133 7.48 5.33 -8.83
C VAL A 133 6.36 6.18 -9.44
N PHE A 134 5.20 6.24 -8.79
CA PHE A 134 4.10 7.14 -9.20
C PHE A 134 4.59 8.60 -9.32
N LYS A 135 5.27 9.13 -8.29
CA LYS A 135 5.76 10.52 -8.28
C LYS A 135 6.75 10.79 -9.39
N GLN A 136 7.62 9.82 -9.71
CA GLN A 136 8.55 9.92 -10.82
C GLN A 136 7.81 9.99 -12.16
N ILE A 137 6.88 9.07 -12.41
CA ILE A 137 6.08 9.04 -13.65
C ILE A 137 5.25 10.33 -13.77
N ALA A 138 4.60 10.75 -12.70
CA ALA A 138 3.83 11.99 -12.66
C ALA A 138 4.72 13.21 -12.99
N ALA A 139 5.94 13.26 -12.45
CA ALA A 139 6.91 14.30 -12.76
C ALA A 139 7.31 14.32 -14.23
N GLU A 140 7.68 13.16 -14.78
CA GLU A 140 8.12 13.03 -16.18
C GLU A 140 7.01 13.37 -17.16
N GLN A 141 5.78 12.91 -16.92
CA GLN A 141 4.64 13.23 -17.78
C GLN A 141 4.34 14.72 -17.68
N THR A 142 4.19 15.26 -16.48
CA THR A 142 3.82 16.67 -16.29
C THR A 142 4.84 17.62 -16.90
N GLN A 143 6.14 17.33 -16.81
CA GLN A 143 7.19 18.17 -17.40
C GLN A 143 7.01 18.36 -18.92
N LYS A 144 6.47 17.35 -19.64
CA LYS A 144 6.17 17.46 -21.07
C LYS A 144 4.99 18.41 -21.35
N PHE A 145 4.07 18.54 -20.40
CA PHE A 145 2.88 19.39 -20.49
C PHE A 145 3.09 20.80 -19.93
N THR A 146 4.06 21.02 -19.04
CA THR A 146 4.29 22.33 -18.39
C THR A 146 4.43 23.47 -19.39
N SER A 147 5.14 23.24 -20.51
CA SER A 147 5.32 24.24 -21.57
C SER A 147 4.02 24.68 -22.25
N GLN A 148 3.00 23.82 -22.27
CA GLN A 148 1.68 24.09 -22.85
C GLN A 148 0.73 24.76 -21.84
N ILE A 149 0.97 24.56 -20.54
CA ILE A 149 0.15 25.11 -19.44
C ILE A 149 0.55 26.56 -19.09
N ILE A 150 1.82 26.95 -19.25
CA ILE A 150 2.30 28.30 -18.92
C ILE A 150 1.56 29.42 -19.69
N PRO A 151 1.38 29.36 -21.02
CA PRO A 151 0.72 30.43 -21.77
C PRO A 151 -0.71 30.75 -21.30
N PRO A 152 -1.62 29.78 -21.09
CA PRO A 152 -2.96 30.10 -20.58
C PRO A 152 -2.96 30.50 -19.10
N LEU A 153 -2.01 30.04 -18.28
CA LEU A 153 -1.87 30.51 -16.89
C LEU A 153 -1.56 32.01 -16.82
N ASN A 154 -0.68 32.52 -17.69
CA ASN A 154 -0.35 33.94 -17.74
C ASN A 154 -1.55 34.84 -18.11
N GLN A 155 -2.62 34.28 -18.70
CA GLN A 155 -3.83 35.04 -19.01
C GLN A 155 -4.71 35.24 -17.76
N ILE A 156 -4.61 34.35 -16.77
CA ILE A 156 -5.42 34.40 -15.53
C ILE A 156 -5.09 35.64 -14.71
N ASP A 157 -3.81 36.06 -14.68
CA ASP A 157 -3.33 37.26 -13.96
C ASP A 157 -4.06 38.54 -14.42
N THR A 158 -4.69 38.52 -15.61
CA THR A 158 -5.36 39.68 -16.21
C THR A 158 -6.88 39.66 -16.11
N SER A 159 -7.52 38.53 -15.78
CA SER A 159 -8.97 38.40 -15.84
C SER A 159 -9.63 38.39 -14.45
N VAL A 160 -10.46 39.40 -14.18
CA VAL A 160 -11.35 39.54 -13.00
C VAL A 160 -12.41 38.42 -12.89
N SER A 161 -12.35 37.41 -13.76
CA SER A 161 -13.39 36.41 -13.92
C SER A 161 -12.98 35.07 -13.31
N ASN A 162 -13.93 34.38 -12.69
CA ASN A 162 -13.81 32.99 -12.23
C ASN A 162 -13.86 31.97 -13.39
N ILE A 163 -13.78 32.43 -14.64
CA ILE A 163 -13.79 31.59 -15.83
C ILE A 163 -12.38 31.08 -16.08
N VAL A 164 -12.27 29.76 -16.28
CA VAL A 164 -11.00 29.11 -16.62
C VAL A 164 -10.74 29.29 -18.12
N PRO A 165 -9.55 29.75 -18.56
CA PRO A 165 -9.19 29.81 -19.97
C PRO A 165 -9.37 28.45 -20.65
N ARG A 166 -10.10 28.39 -21.78
CA ARG A 166 -10.48 27.13 -22.48
C ARG A 166 -9.35 26.09 -22.66
N PRO A 167 -8.10 26.46 -22.95
CA PRO A 167 -7.04 25.46 -23.10
C PRO A 167 -6.72 24.69 -21.81
N LEU A 168 -6.93 25.29 -20.63
CA LEU A 168 -6.57 24.68 -19.35
C LEU A 168 -7.43 23.45 -19.01
N PRO A 169 -8.77 23.51 -19.03
CA PRO A 169 -9.61 22.35 -18.77
C PRO A 169 -9.32 21.19 -19.72
N GLU A 170 -9.03 21.46 -20.99
CA GLU A 170 -8.66 20.44 -21.98
C GLU A 170 -7.33 19.76 -21.62
N LEU A 171 -6.30 20.55 -21.28
CA LEU A 171 -5.00 20.03 -20.85
C LEU A 171 -5.08 19.22 -19.54
N LEU A 172 -5.85 19.71 -18.55
CA LEU A 172 -6.07 19.00 -17.30
C LEU A 172 -6.88 17.72 -17.49
N THR A 173 -7.84 17.71 -18.43
CA THR A 173 -8.59 16.51 -18.78
C THR A 173 -7.71 15.49 -19.49
N ALA A 174 -6.83 15.93 -20.41
CA ALA A 174 -5.87 15.06 -21.08
C ALA A 174 -4.93 14.39 -20.07
N LEU A 175 -4.33 15.16 -19.16
CA LEU A 175 -3.53 14.62 -18.07
C LEU A 175 -4.34 13.74 -17.12
N GLY A 176 -5.59 14.12 -16.84
CA GLY A 176 -6.51 13.35 -15.99
C GLY A 176 -7.02 12.06 -16.63
N SER A 177 -6.81 11.85 -17.93
CA SER A 177 -7.19 10.64 -18.65
C SER A 177 -6.14 9.51 -18.56
N LEU A 178 -4.95 9.83 -18.04
CA LEU A 178 -3.90 8.85 -17.80
C LEU A 178 -4.37 7.86 -16.72
N SER A 179 -4.19 6.55 -16.94
CA SER A 179 -4.75 5.50 -16.06
C SER A 179 -4.24 5.56 -14.62
N PHE A 180 -3.01 6.05 -14.44
CA PHE A 180 -2.41 6.25 -13.12
C PHE A 180 -2.88 7.52 -12.39
N VAL A 181 -3.65 8.38 -13.04
CA VAL A 181 -4.18 9.63 -12.48
C VAL A 181 -5.64 9.44 -12.10
N GLN A 182 -5.97 9.71 -10.83
CA GLN A 182 -7.34 9.69 -10.33
C GLN A 182 -8.00 11.07 -10.44
N ASN A 183 -7.25 12.13 -10.09
CA ASN A 183 -7.77 13.48 -10.09
C ASN A 183 -6.63 14.49 -10.27
N ILE A 184 -6.92 15.61 -10.91
CA ILE A 184 -5.99 16.73 -11.05
C ILE A 184 -6.65 17.99 -10.56
N THR A 185 -5.92 18.76 -9.76
CA THR A 185 -6.35 20.07 -9.30
C THR A 185 -5.25 21.09 -9.52
N LEU A 186 -5.59 22.16 -10.23
CA LEU A 186 -4.73 23.31 -10.46
C LEU A 186 -5.05 24.38 -9.43
N TYR A 187 -4.03 24.89 -8.76
CA TYR A 187 -4.10 25.98 -7.79
C TYR A 187 -3.39 27.20 -8.37
N VAL A 188 -4.03 28.35 -8.34
CA VAL A 188 -3.47 29.62 -8.82
C VAL A 188 -3.69 30.71 -7.77
N PRO A 189 -2.78 31.70 -7.67
CA PRO A 189 -2.97 32.83 -6.76
C PRO A 189 -4.19 33.65 -7.20
N ASN A 190 -4.90 34.24 -6.25
CA ASN A 190 -5.99 35.16 -6.56
C ASN A 190 -5.41 36.57 -6.77
N PRO A 191 -5.57 37.19 -7.96
CA PRO A 191 -5.02 38.52 -8.23
C PRO A 191 -5.67 39.64 -7.41
N GLN A 192 -6.81 39.40 -6.77
CA GLN A 192 -7.56 40.41 -6.02
C GLN A 192 -7.35 40.36 -4.50
N ASP A 193 -6.91 39.22 -3.98
CA ASP A 193 -6.85 38.95 -2.55
C ASP A 193 -5.78 37.90 -2.28
N GLU A 194 -4.63 38.34 -1.78
CA GLU A 194 -3.46 37.50 -1.48
C GLU A 194 -3.76 36.43 -0.43
N ALA A 195 -4.80 36.61 0.41
CA ALA A 195 -5.20 35.61 1.41
C ALA A 195 -5.97 34.43 0.81
N LEU A 196 -6.41 34.54 -0.46
CA LEU A 196 -7.25 33.54 -1.12
C LEU A 196 -6.53 32.90 -2.30
N LEU A 197 -6.87 31.64 -2.53
CA LEU A 197 -6.42 30.88 -3.68
C LEU A 197 -7.61 30.54 -4.57
N TRP A 198 -7.34 30.36 -5.86
CA TRP A 198 -8.27 29.76 -6.80
C TRP A 198 -7.85 28.32 -7.06
N ARG A 199 -8.84 27.42 -7.10
CA ARG A 199 -8.63 26.04 -7.55
C ARG A 199 -9.57 25.67 -8.68
N HIS A 200 -9.09 24.81 -9.56
CA HIS A 200 -9.90 24.16 -10.58
C HIS A 200 -9.48 22.70 -10.70
N SER A 201 -10.42 21.79 -10.46
CA SER A 201 -10.24 20.37 -10.75
C SER A 201 -10.72 20.03 -12.16
N ASN A 202 -10.16 18.99 -12.77
CA ASN A 202 -10.49 18.56 -14.14
C ASN A 202 -11.99 18.26 -14.38
N PHE A 203 -12.78 17.96 -13.34
CA PHE A 203 -14.23 17.73 -13.45
C PHE A 203 -15.09 18.92 -12.98
N GLN A 204 -14.48 20.04 -12.60
CA GLN A 204 -15.18 21.15 -11.94
C GLN A 204 -15.85 22.08 -12.94
N VAL A 205 -17.18 22.11 -12.93
CA VAL A 205 -18.00 22.96 -13.80
C VAL A 205 -19.10 23.70 -13.02
N ASN A 206 -19.60 24.80 -13.56
CA ASN A 206 -20.74 25.54 -13.02
C ASN A 206 -22.08 24.90 -13.43
N ALA A 207 -23.21 25.52 -13.03
CA ALA A 207 -24.55 25.05 -13.37
C ALA A 207 -24.85 25.00 -14.88
N ASN A 208 -24.09 25.74 -15.69
CA ASN A 208 -24.20 25.76 -17.14
C ASN A 208 -23.23 24.78 -17.82
N GLY A 209 -22.45 24.01 -17.06
CA GLY A 209 -21.45 23.08 -17.58
C GLY A 209 -20.13 23.72 -18.00
N GLU A 210 -19.89 24.98 -17.63
CA GLU A 210 -18.65 25.68 -17.98
C GLU A 210 -17.60 25.51 -16.87
N PRO A 211 -16.31 25.36 -17.22
CA PRO A 211 -15.23 25.21 -16.27
C PRO A 211 -15.02 26.50 -15.47
N VAL A 212 -14.97 26.37 -14.14
CA VAL A 212 -14.85 27.51 -13.22
C VAL A 212 -13.77 27.30 -12.18
N PHE A 213 -13.16 28.41 -11.77
CA PHE A 213 -12.35 28.51 -10.56
C PHE A 213 -13.24 28.63 -9.33
N GLU A 214 -12.89 27.90 -8.27
CA GLU A 214 -13.46 28.06 -6.93
C GLU A 214 -12.46 28.81 -6.06
N ARG A 215 -12.97 29.83 -5.35
CA ARG A 215 -12.22 30.60 -4.36
C ARG A 215 -12.24 29.88 -3.02
N PHE A 216 -11.08 29.76 -2.39
CA PHE A 216 -10.99 29.23 -1.04
C PHE A 216 -9.84 29.88 -0.27
N LEU A 217 -9.92 29.80 1.06
CA LEU A 217 -8.84 30.18 1.97
C LEU A 217 -8.02 28.94 2.29
N ALA A 218 -6.70 29.04 2.21
CA ALA A 218 -5.81 27.96 2.65
C ALA A 218 -5.99 27.74 4.16
N ALA A 219 -6.46 26.55 4.54
CA ALA A 219 -6.74 26.22 5.95
C ALA A 219 -6.14 24.87 6.36
N ARG A 220 -5.81 24.01 5.39
CA ARG A 220 -5.17 22.72 5.64
C ARG A 220 -3.68 22.83 5.39
N GLU A 221 -2.89 22.01 6.09
CA GLU A 221 -1.42 21.97 5.96
C GLU A 221 -0.94 21.94 4.50
N PHE A 222 -1.57 21.14 3.64
CA PHE A 222 -1.16 21.07 2.23
C PHE A 222 -1.56 22.31 1.42
N GLU A 223 -2.65 22.99 1.80
CA GLU A 223 -3.10 24.24 1.16
C GLU A 223 -2.19 25.40 1.56
N GLU A 224 -1.76 25.43 2.83
CA GLU A 224 -0.76 26.38 3.32
C GLU A 224 0.58 26.20 2.60
N ALA A 225 1.02 24.95 2.41
CA ALA A 225 2.22 24.66 1.63
C ALA A 225 2.10 25.08 0.16
N ILE A 226 0.90 24.98 -0.43
CA ILE A 226 0.62 25.49 -1.79
C ILE A 226 0.71 27.01 -1.81
N ALA A 227 0.07 27.70 -0.86
CA ALA A 227 0.12 29.17 -0.76
C ALA A 227 1.57 29.66 -0.63
N GLN A 228 2.35 29.09 0.29
CA GLN A 228 3.76 29.43 0.48
C GLN A 228 4.60 29.18 -0.78
N ALA A 229 4.32 28.11 -1.53
CA ALA A 229 5.03 27.84 -2.78
C ALA A 229 4.68 28.86 -3.89
N LEU A 230 3.44 29.33 -3.94
CA LEU A 230 3.03 30.41 -4.83
C LEU A 230 3.62 31.76 -4.43
N GLU A 231 4.11 31.91 -3.19
CA GLU A 231 4.90 33.05 -2.72
C GLU A 231 6.42 32.86 -2.93
N GLY A 232 6.85 31.72 -3.49
CA GLY A 232 8.25 31.41 -3.78
C GLY A 232 8.95 30.49 -2.77
N ASN A 233 8.25 30.01 -1.74
CA ASN A 233 8.79 29.04 -0.78
C ASN A 233 8.25 27.62 -1.02
N SER A 234 8.98 26.82 -1.81
CA SER A 234 8.58 25.47 -2.19
C SER A 234 8.92 24.36 -1.17
N SER A 235 9.54 24.69 -0.03
CA SER A 235 9.99 23.70 0.96
C SER A 235 8.85 22.84 1.54
N GLY A 236 7.68 23.45 1.74
CA GLY A 236 6.46 22.74 2.17
C GLY A 236 6.01 21.69 1.14
N LEU A 237 5.96 22.06 -0.15
CA LEU A 237 5.60 21.12 -1.23
C LEU A 237 6.61 19.98 -1.35
N GLN A 238 7.91 20.26 -1.23
CA GLN A 238 8.95 19.23 -1.24
C GLN A 238 8.75 18.23 -0.10
N SER A 239 8.41 18.72 1.10
CA SER A 239 8.13 17.88 2.27
C SER A 239 6.88 17.01 2.06
N LEU A 240 5.82 17.55 1.44
CA LEU A 240 4.63 16.78 1.07
C LEU A 240 4.94 15.70 0.04
N ASN A 241 5.75 16.02 -0.97
CA ASN A 241 6.17 15.07 -2.01
C ASN A 241 7.06 13.95 -1.47
N GLN A 242 7.70 14.11 -0.31
CA GLN A 242 8.48 13.03 0.32
C GLN A 242 7.62 12.04 1.12
N ARG A 243 6.34 12.32 1.36
CA ARG A 243 5.44 11.44 2.13
C ARG A 243 5.11 10.15 1.38
N ASN A 244 4.72 9.10 2.10
CA ASN A 244 4.27 7.83 1.53
C ASN A 244 2.78 7.92 1.13
N ASN A 245 2.49 8.67 0.06
CA ASN A 245 1.14 8.86 -0.47
C ASN A 245 1.17 8.98 -2.00
N PHE A 246 0.05 8.63 -2.63
CA PHE A 246 -0.17 8.77 -4.07
C PHE A 246 -0.64 10.19 -4.40
N THR A 247 0.11 11.19 -3.96
CA THR A 247 -0.14 12.59 -4.29
C THR A 247 1.17 13.25 -4.67
N TRP A 248 1.17 13.93 -5.80
CA TRP A 248 2.32 14.69 -6.27
C TRP A 248 1.93 16.14 -6.51
N TYR A 249 2.77 17.05 -6.03
CA TYR A 249 2.61 18.50 -6.16
C TYR A 249 3.72 19.05 -7.05
N HIS A 250 3.36 19.79 -8.09
CA HIS A 250 4.29 20.40 -9.02
C HIS A 250 4.10 21.90 -9.04
N LEU A 251 5.15 22.64 -8.71
CA LEU A 251 5.18 24.08 -8.89
C LEU A 251 5.44 24.39 -10.36
N ILE A 252 4.55 25.15 -10.98
CA ILE A 252 4.68 25.65 -12.35
C ILE A 252 5.22 27.06 -12.26
N GLU A 253 6.40 27.28 -12.84
CA GLU A 253 7.12 28.55 -12.81
C GLU A 253 7.27 29.09 -14.24
N ALA A 254 7.20 30.41 -14.39
CA ALA A 254 7.62 31.11 -15.60
C ALA A 254 8.85 31.97 -15.28
N GLY A 255 10.04 31.40 -15.53
CA GLY A 255 11.29 31.96 -15.01
C GLY A 255 11.35 31.79 -13.49
N ASP A 256 11.65 32.86 -12.76
CA ASP A 256 11.71 32.85 -11.28
C ASP A 256 10.37 33.18 -10.62
N ARG A 257 9.28 33.30 -11.39
CA ARG A 257 7.93 33.62 -10.87
C ARG A 257 7.08 32.34 -10.78
N PRO A 258 6.63 31.93 -9.57
CA PRO A 258 5.64 30.87 -9.43
C PRO A 258 4.28 31.33 -9.99
N LEU A 259 3.67 30.50 -10.83
CA LEU A 259 2.37 30.79 -11.46
C LEU A 259 1.24 29.95 -10.88
N ALA A 260 1.51 28.67 -10.65
CA ALA A 260 0.49 27.72 -10.23
C ALA A 260 1.11 26.53 -9.52
N VAL A 261 0.30 25.81 -8.75
CA VAL A 261 0.66 24.46 -8.27
C VAL A 261 -0.31 23.46 -8.86
N LEU A 262 0.22 22.45 -9.53
CA LEU A 262 -0.54 21.30 -10.00
C LEU A 262 -0.48 20.19 -8.95
N LYS A 263 -1.64 19.77 -8.45
CA LYS A 263 -1.78 18.58 -7.61
C LYS A 263 -2.32 17.43 -8.45
N ILE A 264 -1.60 16.32 -8.45
CA ILE A 264 -2.00 15.07 -9.09
C ILE A 264 -2.25 14.04 -7.99
N ASP A 265 -3.49 13.58 -7.89
CA ASP A 265 -3.87 12.44 -7.07
C ASP A 265 -3.77 11.18 -7.93
N GLY A 266 -2.90 10.25 -7.53
CA GLY A 266 -2.65 9.00 -8.24
C GLY A 266 -3.65 7.92 -7.88
N ASN A 267 -3.90 7.01 -8.83
CA ASN A 267 -4.72 5.83 -8.61
C ASN A 267 -3.91 4.75 -7.84
N PRO A 268 -4.22 4.44 -6.57
CA PRO A 268 -3.48 3.45 -5.79
C PRO A 268 -3.69 2.00 -6.27
N GLN A 269 -4.69 1.77 -7.14
CA GLN A 269 -4.96 0.46 -7.74
C GLN A 269 -4.19 0.23 -9.05
N GLU A 270 -3.53 1.26 -9.60
CA GLU A 270 -2.78 1.14 -10.84
C GLU A 270 -1.56 0.23 -10.67
N ASN A 271 -1.28 -0.56 -11.70
CA ASN A 271 -0.05 -1.31 -11.81
C ASN A 271 1.05 -0.43 -12.43
N PHE A 272 2.06 -0.08 -11.63
CA PHE A 272 3.15 0.78 -12.08
C PHE A 272 4.29 0.01 -12.78
N ARG A 273 4.19 -1.32 -12.89
CA ARG A 273 5.20 -2.20 -13.49
C ARG A 273 5.55 -1.89 -14.94
N ASP A 274 4.52 -1.57 -15.71
CA ASP A 274 4.63 -1.41 -17.17
C ASP A 274 5.22 -0.04 -17.54
N TYR A 275 5.39 0.84 -16.56
CA TYR A 275 6.06 2.13 -16.69
C TYR A 275 7.56 1.96 -16.45
N THR A 276 8.26 1.33 -17.41
CA THR A 276 9.72 1.37 -17.42
C THR A 276 10.19 2.81 -17.62
N ALA A 277 11.21 3.25 -16.87
CA ALA A 277 11.86 4.55 -17.00
C ALA A 277 12.64 4.75 -18.33
N GLU A 278 12.27 4.02 -19.39
CA GLU A 278 12.78 4.18 -20.75
C GLU A 278 11.61 4.50 -21.72
N PRO A 279 11.76 5.50 -22.60
CA PRO A 279 10.69 5.93 -23.52
C PRO A 279 10.51 4.93 -24.68
N PRO A 280 9.36 4.92 -25.40
CA PRO A 280 8.42 6.02 -25.56
C PRO A 280 6.94 5.66 -25.38
N TYR A 281 6.25 6.33 -24.45
CA TYR A 281 4.84 6.64 -24.63
C TYR A 281 4.74 7.98 -25.36
N GLN A 282 4.52 7.92 -26.67
CA GLN A 282 4.02 9.05 -27.44
C GLN A 282 2.53 9.18 -27.12
N LEU A 283 2.14 10.37 -26.66
CA LEU A 283 0.74 10.77 -26.63
C LEU A 283 0.29 10.83 -28.10
N ASN A 284 -0.68 9.99 -28.46
CA ASN A 284 -1.42 10.15 -29.72
C ASN A 284 -2.51 11.21 -29.53
#